data_AF-A0A7X4B3G0-F1
#
_entry.id   AF-A0A7X4B3G0-F1
#
_cell.length_a   1.000
_cell.length_b   1.000
_cell.length_c   1.000
_cell.angle_alpha   90.00
_cell.angle_beta   90.00
_cell.angle_gamma   90.00
#
_symmetry.space_group_name_H-M   'P 1'
#
loop_
_entity.id
_entity.type
_entity.pdbx_description
1 polymer ?
#
loop_
_entity_poly.entity_id
_entity_poly.type
_entity_poly.pdbx_seq_one_letter_code
_entity_poly.pdbx_strand_id
1 'polypeptide(L)'
;MNIFTKKTVKSITGNALLLSMILHVILLIALFYFTVRNENPYAVQDKLDATITTIPKEIKTKLPIKTPLRQLYKTTSHETATVKEIKVKSITPEVTFQPQLSPTEPTMAEQPRLKSTEITPDVNVDVSTALRELREVEEGLSKTEATGPTLGGAFGTKKSGTPGIQRKNIPSTLDIPTNIDGDDIDSPTKIGDLGGDTPKLPYIPFENVMKSLAEEIVDTSEGGPIDVVFLVDASGSMGDNIKGVAEHLVDMIDVYESSEIDYELGLTEFATRQRKNVIKVHQLTDKLKDYKQNLLSIVPRGDERALDAIAQTVQELKFRATSKKHFIIVTDEPLESLKNRKIEDAIALCREFGIYVNVLGIPNKGHQLIAQETDGKWHAIPQNPKQQKLSSRQQRTLTAMQGARLLRNAKWQDAHQIGRQLLKYTQNAPVDVLLFIDGSKSMEEKVPDILDQLDIWMRDWDNALIDYQIGVVRFRKSVNLNRVNVFNPPQTLQQIRKIVELPCQEDESLLFAISDGLRRIKLRLNAQLHVILITDEPISEKASAGTIQLLREKHAVVSVLGTIDDFQQKVTIETGGVWVPIPKGHTKNNTYW
;
A
#
# COMPACT_ATOMS: atom_id res chain seq x y z
N MET A 1 -58.17 -50.75 30.12
CA MET A 1 -58.67 -49.70 31.05
C MET A 1 -57.52 -49.26 31.94
N ASN A 2 -57.50 -47.99 32.38
CA ASN A 2 -56.42 -47.32 33.14
C ASN A 2 -55.13 -46.97 32.35
N ILE A 3 -55.15 -45.77 31.75
CA ILE A 3 -53.96 -44.98 31.42
C ILE A 3 -53.63 -44.11 32.64
N PHE A 4 -52.44 -44.22 33.22
CA PHE A 4 -51.98 -43.32 34.29
C PHE A 4 -51.01 -42.27 33.72
N THR A 5 -51.42 -41.00 33.75
CA THR A 5 -50.61 -39.86 33.31
C THR A 5 -49.74 -39.32 34.45
N LYS A 6 -48.43 -39.56 34.39
CA LYS A 6 -47.46 -38.89 35.28
C LYS A 6 -47.28 -37.42 34.87
N LYS A 7 -47.91 -36.49 35.60
CA LYS A 7 -47.56 -35.07 35.54
C LYS A 7 -46.16 -34.86 36.11
N THR A 8 -45.25 -34.29 35.33
CA THR A 8 -43.93 -33.85 35.79
C THR A 8 -44.04 -32.49 36.46
N VAL A 9 -43.73 -32.43 37.76
CA VAL A 9 -43.59 -31.17 38.49
C VAL A 9 -42.29 -30.51 38.03
N LYS A 10 -42.39 -29.51 37.14
CA LYS A 10 -41.23 -28.69 36.75
C LYS A 10 -40.71 -27.93 37.97
N SER A 11 -39.43 -28.13 38.29
CA SER A 11 -38.82 -27.58 39.50
C SER A 11 -38.74 -26.06 39.46
N ILE A 12 -39.51 -25.41 40.33
CA ILE A 12 -39.58 -23.94 40.49
C ILE A 12 -38.18 -23.33 40.75
N THR A 13 -37.26 -24.10 41.34
CA THR A 13 -35.88 -23.69 41.64
C THR A 13 -35.05 -23.32 40.41
N GLY A 14 -35.29 -23.94 39.24
CA GLY A 14 -34.50 -23.67 38.03
C GLY A 14 -34.73 -22.25 37.49
N ASN A 15 -35.99 -21.80 37.48
CA ASN A 15 -36.34 -20.46 37.02
C ASN A 15 -35.86 -19.38 37.99
N ALA A 16 -35.89 -19.64 39.30
CA ALA A 16 -35.37 -18.74 40.32
C ALA A 16 -33.85 -18.52 40.20
N LEU A 17 -33.09 -19.58 39.90
CA LEU A 17 -31.64 -19.49 39.69
C LEU A 17 -31.32 -18.68 38.43
N LEU A 18 -32.05 -18.88 37.33
CA LEU A 18 -31.88 -18.12 36.09
C LEU A 18 -32.19 -16.62 36.28
N LEU A 19 -33.27 -16.28 37.00
CA LEU A 19 -33.61 -14.90 37.37
C LEU A 19 -32.53 -14.25 38.25
N SER A 20 -31.98 -14.99 39.21
CA SER A 20 -30.87 -14.52 40.06
C SER A 20 -29.62 -14.21 39.23
N MET A 21 -29.25 -15.09 38.29
CA MET A 21 -28.13 -14.89 37.36
C MET A 21 -28.29 -13.60 36.55
N ILE A 22 -29.47 -13.37 35.96
CA ILE A 22 -29.77 -12.17 35.16
C ILE A 22 -29.64 -10.90 36.03
N LEU A 23 -30.16 -10.92 37.26
CA LEU A 23 -30.07 -9.78 38.18
C LEU A 23 -28.62 -9.40 38.50
N HIS A 24 -27.75 -10.39 38.74
CA HIS A 24 -26.33 -10.16 39.04
C HIS A 24 -25.59 -9.56 37.84
N VAL A 25 -25.87 -10.01 36.61
CA VAL A 25 -25.26 -9.44 35.40
C VAL A 25 -25.66 -7.97 35.22
N ILE A 26 -26.94 -7.63 35.43
CA ILE A 26 -27.42 -6.24 35.36
C ILE A 26 -26.74 -5.36 36.44
N LEU A 27 -26.61 -5.86 37.67
CA LEU A 27 -25.93 -5.15 38.75
C LEU A 27 -24.45 -4.87 38.40
N LEU A 28 -23.75 -5.84 37.80
CA LEU A 28 -22.34 -5.71 37.43
C LEU A 28 -22.14 -4.66 36.33
N ILE A 29 -23.03 -4.62 35.33
CA ILE A 29 -23.04 -3.60 34.27
C ILE A 29 -23.31 -2.20 34.86
N ALA A 30 -24.25 -2.08 35.80
CA ALA A 30 -24.56 -0.82 36.46
C ALA A 30 -23.39 -0.31 37.33
N LEU A 31 -22.73 -1.20 38.08
CA LEU A 31 -21.53 -0.89 38.85
C LEU A 31 -20.38 -0.42 37.96
N PHE A 32 -20.12 -1.11 36.85
CA PHE A 32 -19.10 -0.72 35.87
C PHE A 32 -19.37 0.68 35.29
N TYR A 33 -20.61 0.98 34.90
CA TYR A 33 -21.00 2.31 34.44
C TYR A 33 -20.84 3.37 35.52
N PHE A 34 -21.12 3.04 36.79
CA PHE A 34 -20.92 3.96 37.90
C PHE A 34 -19.44 4.27 38.15
N THR A 35 -18.55 3.27 38.16
CA THR A 35 -17.11 3.50 38.31
C THR A 35 -16.52 4.31 37.16
N VAL A 36 -16.79 3.94 35.91
CA VAL A 36 -16.27 4.64 34.73
C VAL A 36 -16.76 6.09 34.65
N ARG A 37 -17.98 6.38 35.11
CA ARG A 37 -18.56 7.74 35.06
C ARG A 37 -18.19 8.61 36.26
N ASN A 38 -17.64 8.03 37.32
CA ASN A 38 -17.24 8.75 38.54
C ASN A 38 -15.71 8.97 38.64
N GLU A 39 -14.92 8.44 37.70
CA GLU A 39 -13.53 8.85 37.49
C GLU A 39 -13.49 10.24 36.83
N ASN A 40 -13.26 11.27 37.65
CA ASN A 40 -13.27 12.67 37.24
C ASN A 40 -11.89 13.03 36.64
N PRO A 41 -11.76 13.34 35.33
CA PRO A 41 -10.47 13.29 34.62
C PRO A 41 -9.52 14.48 34.85
N TYR A 42 -9.77 15.36 35.83
CA TYR A 42 -8.96 16.56 36.07
C TYR A 42 -8.76 16.88 37.55
N ALA A 43 -7.66 16.36 38.14
CA ALA A 43 -7.06 16.88 39.37
C ALA A 43 -5.62 16.34 39.60
N VAL A 44 -4.69 16.59 38.67
CA VAL A 44 -3.25 16.48 38.96
C VAL A 44 -2.69 17.91 38.97
N GLN A 45 -2.53 18.46 40.18
CA GLN A 45 -1.72 19.66 40.39
C GLN A 45 -0.25 19.25 40.47
N ASP A 46 0.56 19.73 39.53
CA ASP A 46 2.01 19.57 39.59
C ASP A 46 2.58 20.24 40.85
N LYS A 47 3.25 19.45 41.70
CA LYS A 47 4.21 19.96 42.68
C LYS A 47 5.62 19.58 42.26
N LEU A 48 6.32 20.55 41.69
CA LEU A 48 7.74 20.49 41.38
C LEU A 48 8.58 20.71 42.65
N ASP A 49 8.92 19.65 43.36
CA ASP A 49 9.96 19.69 44.41
C ASP A 49 11.35 19.42 43.80
N ALA A 50 11.90 20.44 43.14
CA ALA A 50 13.24 20.40 42.56
C ALA A 50 14.33 20.57 43.65
N THR A 51 14.87 19.47 44.14
CA THR A 51 16.02 19.49 45.07
C THR A 51 17.32 19.69 44.29
N ILE A 52 17.95 20.87 44.42
CA ILE A 52 19.22 21.17 43.75
C ILE A 52 20.38 20.54 44.52
N THR A 53 20.84 19.37 44.07
CA THR A 53 22.06 18.74 44.58
C THR A 53 23.27 19.21 43.78
N THR A 54 24.05 20.14 44.33
CA THR A 54 25.28 20.64 43.70
C THR A 54 26.39 19.58 43.70
N ILE A 55 26.77 19.08 42.52
CA ILE A 55 27.91 18.17 42.34
C ILE A 55 29.21 18.99 42.24
N PRO A 56 30.28 18.66 42.99
CA PRO A 56 31.56 19.35 42.89
C PRO A 56 32.24 19.17 41.53
N LYS A 57 32.85 20.24 41.02
CA LYS A 57 33.50 20.27 39.70
C LYS A 57 34.94 19.74 39.81
N GLU A 58 35.24 18.61 39.14
CA GLU A 58 36.61 18.07 39.09
C GLU A 58 37.61 19.06 38.46
N ILE A 59 38.77 19.19 39.11
CA ILE A 59 39.89 20.02 38.66
C ILE A 59 40.73 19.18 37.68
N LYS A 60 40.63 19.47 36.37
CA LYS A 60 41.52 18.84 35.38
C LYS A 60 42.91 19.48 35.39
N THR A 61 43.91 18.65 35.72
CA THR A 61 45.33 19.01 35.78
C THR A 61 45.87 19.42 34.41
N LYS A 62 46.69 20.49 34.35
CA LYS A 62 47.33 20.95 33.10
C LYS A 62 48.46 19.99 32.67
N LEU A 63 48.47 19.60 31.40
CA LEU A 63 49.62 19.00 30.72
C LEU A 63 50.43 20.11 29.99
N PRO A 64 51.76 19.93 29.83
CA PRO A 64 52.64 21.01 29.37
C PRO A 64 52.57 21.27 27.87
N ILE A 65 52.69 22.56 27.52
CA ILE A 65 52.69 23.07 26.14
C ILE A 65 53.96 22.61 25.41
N LYS A 66 53.80 22.00 24.22
CA LYS A 66 54.88 21.82 23.25
C LYS A 66 54.80 22.89 22.16
N THR A 67 55.95 23.47 21.83
CA THR A 67 56.13 24.54 20.83
C THR A 67 55.78 24.06 19.41
N PRO A 68 54.99 24.82 18.62
CA PRO A 68 54.75 24.49 17.23
C PRO A 68 55.98 24.81 16.36
N LEU A 69 56.33 23.87 15.46
CA LEU A 69 57.39 24.04 14.48
C LEU A 69 56.95 24.97 13.34
N ARG A 70 57.89 25.83 12.93
CA ARG A 70 57.74 26.85 11.88
C ARG A 70 57.70 26.20 10.50
N GLN A 71 56.56 26.24 9.80
CA GLN A 71 56.49 25.90 8.38
C GLN A 71 56.38 27.17 7.54
N LEU A 72 57.36 27.39 6.65
CA LEU A 72 57.30 28.43 5.62
C LEU A 72 56.27 28.04 4.56
N TYR A 73 55.30 28.91 4.30
CA TYR A 73 54.55 28.88 3.05
C TYR A 73 55.10 29.93 2.08
N LYS A 74 55.23 29.50 0.82
CA LYS A 74 55.89 30.22 -0.27
C LYS A 74 54.89 31.19 -0.91
N THR A 75 55.32 32.43 -1.13
CA THR A 75 54.50 33.50 -1.70
C THR A 75 54.18 33.26 -3.18
N THR A 76 52.91 33.44 -3.55
CA THR A 76 52.52 33.75 -4.93
C THR A 76 51.57 34.94 -4.89
N SER A 77 51.93 36.03 -5.56
CA SER A 77 51.26 37.32 -5.51
C SER A 77 50.29 37.52 -6.67
N HIS A 78 49.04 37.87 -6.37
CA HIS A 78 48.13 38.51 -7.32
C HIS A 78 47.40 39.69 -6.65
N GLU A 79 47.98 40.87 -6.90
CA GLU A 79 47.33 42.12 -7.32
C GLU A 79 45.82 42.27 -7.04
N THR A 80 45.47 43.22 -6.17
CA THR A 80 44.09 43.54 -5.79
C THR A 80 43.58 44.75 -6.56
N ALA A 81 42.64 44.55 -7.49
CA ALA A 81 41.99 45.65 -8.20
C ALA A 81 40.91 46.33 -7.33
N THR A 82 41.05 47.64 -7.13
CA THR A 82 40.08 48.49 -6.42
C THR A 82 38.74 48.60 -7.16
N VAL A 83 37.63 48.34 -6.48
CA VAL A 83 36.28 48.73 -6.92
C VAL A 83 35.66 49.68 -5.89
N LYS A 84 35.02 50.75 -6.37
CA LYS A 84 34.58 51.90 -5.57
C LYS A 84 33.28 51.63 -4.81
N GLU A 85 33.20 52.12 -3.58
CA GLU A 85 31.94 52.27 -2.85
C GLU A 85 31.00 53.26 -3.57
N ILE A 86 29.75 52.87 -3.78
CA ILE A 86 28.69 53.78 -4.24
C ILE A 86 27.72 54.01 -3.08
N LYS A 87 27.68 55.25 -2.58
CA LYS A 87 26.68 55.70 -1.60
C LYS A 87 25.29 55.72 -2.23
N VAL A 88 24.43 54.79 -1.83
CA VAL A 88 22.99 54.88 -2.09
C VAL A 88 22.37 55.81 -1.03
N LYS A 89 21.75 56.91 -1.48
CA LYS A 89 20.95 57.80 -0.62
C LYS A 89 19.55 57.19 -0.43
N SER A 90 19.08 57.14 0.81
CA SER A 90 17.68 56.86 1.13
C SER A 90 16.78 57.99 0.63
N ILE A 91 15.72 57.64 -0.10
CA ILE A 91 14.64 58.56 -0.49
C ILE A 91 13.36 58.07 0.17
N THR A 92 12.78 58.92 1.00
CA THR A 92 11.51 58.69 1.70
C THR A 92 10.35 59.14 0.81
N PRO A 93 9.36 58.28 0.49
CA PRO A 93 8.08 58.73 -0.04
C PRO A 93 7.09 58.94 1.13
N GLU A 94 6.81 60.21 1.42
CA GLU A 94 5.73 60.64 2.30
C GLU A 94 4.44 60.78 1.47
N VAL A 95 3.48 59.86 1.64
CA VAL A 95 2.13 60.01 1.05
C VAL A 95 1.08 59.62 2.09
N THR A 96 0.47 60.65 2.67
CA THR A 96 -0.65 60.55 3.61
C THR A 96 -1.92 60.19 2.88
N PHE A 97 -2.59 59.09 3.26
CA PHE A 97 -3.96 58.80 2.87
C PHE A 97 -4.86 58.83 4.13
N GLN A 98 -5.79 59.78 4.17
CA GLN A 98 -6.92 59.79 5.11
C GLN A 98 -8.24 59.81 4.31
N PRO A 99 -9.32 59.22 4.85
CA PRO A 99 -10.53 58.95 4.08
C PRO A 99 -11.45 60.18 4.00
N GLN A 100 -12.11 60.36 2.86
CA GLN A 100 -13.30 61.22 2.75
C GLN A 100 -14.55 60.36 2.55
N LEU A 101 -15.44 60.44 3.54
CA LEU A 101 -16.84 60.02 3.43
C LEU A 101 -17.65 61.13 2.76
N SER A 102 -18.55 60.76 1.85
CA SER A 102 -19.60 61.64 1.33
C SER A 102 -20.95 60.92 1.41
N PRO A 103 -22.02 61.58 1.92
CA PRO A 103 -23.31 60.94 2.15
C PRO A 103 -24.28 61.10 0.97
N THR A 104 -25.11 60.09 0.71
CA THR A 104 -26.34 60.22 -0.10
C THR A 104 -27.45 59.32 0.48
N GLU A 105 -28.70 59.70 0.20
CA GLU A 105 -29.90 59.46 1.01
C GLU A 105 -30.60 58.09 0.85
N PRO A 106 -31.52 57.72 1.78
CA PRO A 106 -32.23 56.44 1.75
C PRO A 106 -33.52 56.49 0.90
N THR A 107 -33.69 55.52 0.00
CA THR A 107 -34.94 55.34 -0.75
C THR A 107 -35.89 54.40 -0.01
N MET A 108 -37.07 54.91 0.39
CA MET A 108 -38.20 54.10 0.89
C MET A 108 -39.02 53.52 -0.27
N ALA A 109 -39.33 52.22 -0.19
CA ALA A 109 -40.49 51.56 -0.82
C ALA A 109 -40.71 50.22 -0.08
N GLU A 110 -41.52 50.18 0.98
CA GLU A 110 -42.97 49.98 0.96
C GLU A 110 -43.37 48.49 0.92
N GLN A 111 -43.78 47.98 2.09
CA GLN A 111 -44.37 46.65 2.26
C GLN A 111 -45.89 46.71 2.02
N PRO A 112 -46.49 45.79 1.24
CA PRO A 112 -47.90 45.46 1.37
C PRO A 112 -48.07 44.28 2.34
N ARG A 113 -48.83 44.49 3.42
CA ARG A 113 -49.22 43.44 4.38
C ARG A 113 -50.65 42.97 4.09
N LEU A 114 -50.83 41.65 4.10
CA LEU A 114 -52.09 40.92 4.40
C LEU A 114 -53.31 41.11 3.47
N LYS A 115 -53.80 39.97 2.97
CA LYS A 115 -55.13 39.47 3.35
C LYS A 115 -55.16 37.94 3.33
N SER A 116 -55.78 37.36 4.35
CA SER A 116 -55.95 35.93 4.58
C SER A 116 -57.35 35.48 4.18
N THR A 117 -57.46 34.36 3.46
CA THR A 117 -58.69 33.53 3.41
C THR A 117 -58.28 32.06 3.35
N GLU A 118 -58.93 31.23 4.15
CA GLU A 118 -58.71 29.78 4.21
C GLU A 118 -59.41 29.04 3.06
N ILE A 119 -58.87 27.89 2.64
CA ILE A 119 -59.51 26.55 2.71
C ILE A 119 -58.66 25.52 1.92
N THR A 120 -58.49 24.34 2.51
CA THR A 120 -57.75 23.13 2.09
C THR A 120 -58.54 22.20 1.14
N PRO A 121 -58.04 21.03 0.66
CA PRO A 121 -56.68 20.41 0.76
C PRO A 121 -56.10 19.91 -0.59
N ASP A 122 -54.94 19.23 -0.49
CA ASP A 122 -54.34 18.24 -1.41
C ASP A 122 -53.95 18.65 -2.85
N VAL A 123 -52.64 18.65 -3.11
CA VAL A 123 -51.95 17.59 -3.88
C VAL A 123 -50.43 17.80 -3.73
N ASN A 124 -49.71 16.69 -3.47
CA ASN A 124 -48.25 16.68 -3.32
C ASN A 124 -47.60 16.47 -4.70
N VAL A 125 -46.69 17.34 -5.14
CA VAL A 125 -45.96 17.18 -6.42
C VAL A 125 -44.46 17.26 -6.19
N ASP A 126 -43.83 16.11 -6.28
CA ASP A 126 -42.39 15.93 -6.42
C ASP A 126 -42.04 15.90 -7.92
N VAL A 127 -41.02 16.66 -8.37
CA VAL A 127 -40.70 16.83 -9.79
C VAL A 127 -39.29 16.31 -10.08
N SER A 128 -39.21 15.01 -10.37
CA SER A 128 -38.05 14.37 -10.98
C SER A 128 -38.40 13.88 -12.39
N THR A 129 -38.31 14.78 -13.37
CA THR A 129 -38.23 14.46 -14.82
C THR A 129 -36.81 14.00 -15.16
N ALA A 130 -36.51 13.15 -16.15
CA ALA A 130 -37.24 12.21 -17.02
C ALA A 130 -36.12 11.43 -17.79
N LEU A 131 -36.30 10.38 -18.60
CA LEU A 131 -37.45 9.65 -19.12
C LEU A 131 -36.93 8.25 -19.51
N ARG A 132 -37.61 7.15 -19.16
CA ARG A 132 -37.23 5.78 -19.58
C ARG A 132 -38.48 5.08 -20.10
N GLU A 133 -38.63 4.98 -21.42
CA GLU A 133 -39.75 4.25 -22.03
C GLU A 133 -39.42 2.76 -22.14
N LEU A 134 -40.29 1.92 -21.57
CA LEU A 134 -40.44 0.52 -21.96
C LEU A 134 -41.92 0.23 -22.19
N ARG A 135 -42.21 -0.50 -23.26
CA ARG A 135 -43.53 -1.06 -23.55
C ARG A 135 -43.66 -2.43 -22.89
N GLU A 136 -44.81 -2.67 -22.26
CA GLU A 136 -45.35 -4.01 -22.02
C GLU A 136 -46.77 -4.08 -22.57
N VAL A 137 -47.11 -5.19 -23.25
CA VAL A 137 -48.45 -5.79 -23.25
C VAL A 137 -48.26 -7.31 -23.27
N GLU A 138 -49.05 -7.97 -22.44
CA GLU A 138 -48.91 -9.36 -21.98
C GLU A 138 -49.30 -10.45 -23.00
N GLU A 139 -48.66 -11.61 -22.79
CA GLU A 139 -49.19 -13.00 -22.69
C GLU A 139 -50.13 -13.64 -23.74
N GLY A 140 -49.89 -14.94 -23.99
CA GLY A 140 -50.84 -15.83 -24.68
C GLY A 140 -50.26 -17.21 -25.09
N LEU A 141 -50.42 -18.22 -24.22
CA LEU A 141 -49.92 -19.59 -24.41
C LEU A 141 -50.32 -20.29 -25.73
N SER A 142 -49.43 -21.11 -26.30
CA SER A 142 -49.79 -22.48 -26.74
C SER A 142 -48.56 -23.40 -26.90
N LYS A 143 -48.79 -24.73 -26.81
CA LYS A 143 -47.77 -25.80 -26.77
C LYS A 143 -47.69 -26.57 -28.10
N THR A 144 -46.49 -27.00 -28.51
CA THR A 144 -46.12 -28.30 -29.13
C THR A 144 -44.58 -28.34 -29.28
N GLU A 145 -43.86 -29.41 -28.91
CA GLU A 145 -43.50 -30.59 -29.74
C GLU A 145 -42.89 -30.23 -31.12
N ALA A 146 -41.77 -30.79 -31.60
CA ALA A 146 -40.75 -31.69 -31.04
C ALA A 146 -39.49 -31.68 -31.96
N THR A 147 -38.46 -32.48 -31.65
CA THR A 147 -37.38 -32.96 -32.56
C THR A 147 -36.47 -31.95 -33.30
N GLY A 148 -35.16 -32.06 -33.08
CA GLY A 148 -34.16 -31.77 -34.14
C GLY A 148 -33.75 -33.08 -34.86
N PRO A 149 -32.60 -33.15 -35.58
CA PRO A 149 -31.70 -32.07 -36.01
C PRO A 149 -31.28 -32.19 -37.51
N THR A 150 -30.14 -31.58 -37.85
CA THR A 150 -29.16 -31.92 -38.93
C THR A 150 -29.31 -31.46 -40.39
N LEU A 151 -28.18 -30.91 -40.86
CA LEU A 151 -27.58 -30.87 -42.21
C LEU A 151 -28.25 -30.13 -43.39
N GLY A 152 -27.50 -29.15 -43.92
CA GLY A 152 -27.05 -29.22 -45.32
C GLY A 152 -27.34 -28.01 -46.22
N GLY A 153 -26.39 -27.70 -47.12
CA GLY A 153 -26.67 -26.94 -48.35
C GLY A 153 -26.11 -25.51 -48.40
N ALA A 154 -24.89 -25.36 -48.95
CA ALA A 154 -24.39 -24.06 -49.40
C ALA A 154 -24.90 -23.74 -50.81
N PHE A 155 -25.30 -22.49 -51.06
CA PHE A 155 -25.28 -21.86 -52.39
C PHE A 155 -25.21 -20.33 -52.22
N GLY A 156 -24.43 -19.66 -53.06
CA GLY A 156 -24.31 -18.20 -53.02
C GLY A 156 -24.08 -17.58 -54.40
N THR A 157 -24.19 -16.26 -54.47
CA THR A 157 -23.82 -15.39 -55.61
C THR A 157 -23.39 -14.03 -55.02
N LYS A 158 -22.16 -13.52 -55.27
CA LYS A 158 -21.74 -12.74 -56.47
C LYS A 158 -22.68 -11.54 -56.69
N LYS A 159 -22.27 -10.25 -56.73
CA LYS A 159 -21.07 -9.52 -57.22
C LYS A 159 -21.09 -8.08 -56.60
N SER A 160 -20.15 -7.13 -56.72
CA SER A 160 -18.77 -6.99 -57.28
C SER A 160 -18.22 -5.61 -56.83
N GLY A 161 -16.89 -5.40 -56.72
CA GLY A 161 -16.31 -4.04 -56.60
C GLY A 161 -14.90 -3.93 -56.00
N THR A 162 -13.91 -3.62 -56.84
CA THR A 162 -12.54 -3.18 -56.50
C THR A 162 -12.15 -2.05 -57.48
N PRO A 163 -11.06 -1.27 -57.27
CA PRO A 163 -10.15 -1.17 -56.11
C PRO A 163 -9.98 0.28 -55.59
N GLY A 164 -9.36 0.48 -54.42
CA GLY A 164 -8.87 1.82 -54.03
C GLY A 164 -8.31 1.97 -52.61
N ILE A 165 -7.01 2.31 -52.53
CA ILE A 165 -6.32 2.94 -51.38
C ILE A 165 -6.30 2.14 -50.06
N GLN A 166 -5.29 1.26 -49.92
CA GLN A 166 -4.81 0.85 -48.60
C GLN A 166 -4.04 2.02 -47.96
N ARG A 167 -4.47 2.48 -46.76
CA ARG A 167 -3.62 3.29 -45.88
C ARG A 167 -2.62 2.38 -45.17
N LYS A 168 -1.41 2.90 -44.95
CA LYS A 168 -0.31 2.21 -44.25
C LYS A 168 -0.73 1.82 -42.83
N ASN A 169 -0.62 0.53 -42.50
CA ASN A 169 -0.34 0.13 -41.13
C ASN A 169 1.15 0.39 -40.86
N ILE A 170 1.45 1.15 -39.80
CA ILE A 170 2.81 1.29 -39.28
C ILE A 170 3.02 0.15 -38.27
N PRO A 171 4.10 -0.64 -38.37
CA PRO A 171 4.27 -1.82 -37.53
C PRO A 171 4.73 -1.44 -36.11
N SER A 172 4.12 -2.08 -35.10
CA SER A 172 4.63 -2.09 -33.72
C SER A 172 6.06 -2.64 -33.67
N THR A 173 6.91 -2.04 -32.85
CA THR A 173 8.33 -2.35 -32.78
C THR A 173 8.62 -3.69 -32.10
N LEU A 174 8.83 -4.76 -32.89
CA LEU A 174 9.84 -5.78 -32.61
C LEU A 174 10.08 -6.70 -33.84
N ASP A 175 11.17 -6.49 -34.58
CA ASP A 175 11.74 -7.47 -35.50
C ASP A 175 13.26 -7.37 -35.46
N ILE A 176 13.94 -8.45 -35.12
CA ILE A 176 15.41 -8.60 -35.21
C ILE A 176 15.66 -9.75 -36.19
N PRO A 177 16.41 -9.55 -37.29
CA PRO A 177 16.54 -10.55 -38.33
C PRO A 177 17.53 -11.65 -37.94
N THR A 178 17.11 -12.91 -38.02
CA THR A 178 18.01 -14.07 -38.09
C THR A 178 18.30 -14.41 -39.54
N ASN A 179 19.54 -14.18 -40.00
CA ASN A 179 19.99 -14.71 -41.29
C ASN A 179 20.07 -16.25 -41.23
N ILE A 180 19.69 -16.88 -42.33
CA ILE A 180 19.82 -18.32 -42.59
C ILE A 180 21.04 -18.52 -43.50
N ASP A 181 21.88 -19.50 -43.16
CA ASP A 181 22.78 -20.29 -44.02
C ASP A 181 23.47 -21.32 -43.09
N GLY A 182 23.48 -22.63 -43.32
CA GLY A 182 22.81 -23.47 -44.32
C GLY A 182 23.05 -24.96 -44.02
N ASP A 183 22.18 -25.82 -44.56
CA ASP A 183 22.26 -27.27 -44.82
C ASP A 183 22.67 -28.34 -43.75
N ASP A 184 21.94 -29.45 -43.89
CA ASP A 184 22.31 -30.87 -43.72
C ASP A 184 21.97 -31.71 -42.45
N ILE A 185 21.03 -32.64 -42.70
CA ILE A 185 21.02 -34.08 -42.35
C ILE A 185 20.36 -34.58 -41.03
N ASP A 186 19.21 -35.23 -41.26
CA ASP A 186 18.60 -36.42 -40.63
C ASP A 186 18.19 -36.57 -39.15
N SER A 187 17.00 -37.17 -39.05
CA SER A 187 16.46 -38.08 -38.01
C SER A 187 15.62 -37.52 -36.85
N PRO A 188 14.41 -38.09 -36.61
CA PRO A 188 13.46 -37.58 -35.63
C PRO A 188 13.72 -38.14 -34.23
N THR A 189 14.00 -37.27 -33.25
CA THR A 189 14.16 -37.70 -31.85
C THR A 189 13.26 -36.93 -30.89
N LYS A 190 12.18 -37.61 -30.47
CA LYS A 190 11.47 -37.51 -29.18
C LYS A 190 11.20 -36.13 -28.58
N ILE A 191 9.90 -35.82 -28.49
CA ILE A 191 9.31 -34.80 -27.60
C ILE A 191 9.88 -34.96 -26.19
N GLY A 192 10.62 -33.95 -25.72
CA GLY A 192 11.23 -33.91 -24.40
C GLY A 192 11.60 -32.49 -24.01
N ASP A 193 10.86 -31.96 -23.03
CA ASP A 193 11.26 -30.90 -22.09
C ASP A 193 11.99 -29.65 -22.66
N LEU A 194 11.21 -28.66 -23.11
CA LEU A 194 11.66 -27.28 -23.24
C LEU A 194 10.92 -26.40 -22.22
N GLY A 195 11.57 -26.20 -21.07
CA GLY A 195 11.16 -25.18 -20.11
C GLY A 195 11.23 -23.80 -20.77
N GLY A 196 10.08 -23.17 -20.96
CA GLY A 196 9.99 -21.88 -21.64
C GLY A 196 10.64 -20.76 -20.82
N ASP A 197 11.78 -20.25 -21.30
CA ASP A 197 12.28 -18.94 -20.92
C ASP A 197 11.21 -17.90 -21.27
N THR A 198 10.58 -17.32 -20.25
CA THR A 198 9.70 -16.17 -20.46
C THR A 198 10.55 -14.98 -20.95
N PRO A 199 10.18 -14.34 -22.07
CA PRO A 199 10.97 -13.25 -22.62
C PRO A 199 11.04 -12.10 -21.60
N LYS A 200 12.25 -11.70 -21.25
CA LYS A 200 12.49 -10.54 -20.37
C LYS A 200 12.09 -9.29 -21.12
N LEU A 201 10.99 -8.66 -20.70
CA LEU A 201 10.57 -7.38 -21.25
C LEU A 201 11.69 -6.33 -21.07
N PRO A 202 11.98 -5.50 -22.08
CA PRO A 202 12.95 -4.43 -21.96
C PRO A 202 12.49 -3.41 -20.91
N TYR A 203 13.45 -2.79 -20.21
CA TYR A 203 13.15 -1.69 -19.30
C TYR A 203 12.82 -0.44 -20.10
N ILE A 204 11.60 0.06 -19.96
CA ILE A 204 11.12 1.31 -20.57
C ILE A 204 11.01 2.36 -19.45
N PRO A 205 11.63 3.56 -19.57
CA PRO A 205 11.48 4.62 -18.57
C PRO A 205 10.03 5.08 -18.40
N PHE A 206 9.65 5.52 -17.20
CA PHE A 206 8.31 6.08 -16.92
C PHE A 206 7.95 7.24 -17.85
N GLU A 207 8.87 8.17 -18.09
CA GLU A 207 8.74 9.25 -19.08
C GLU A 207 8.18 8.75 -20.43
N ASN A 208 8.82 7.72 -21.01
CA ASN A 208 8.46 7.20 -22.33
C ASN A 208 7.08 6.53 -22.31
N VAL A 209 6.73 5.83 -21.23
CA VAL A 209 5.41 5.21 -21.08
C VAL A 209 4.32 6.27 -20.93
N MET A 210 4.57 7.32 -20.13
CA MET A 210 3.62 8.42 -19.95
C MET A 210 3.40 9.21 -21.25
N LYS A 211 4.46 9.48 -22.03
CA LYS A 211 4.37 10.12 -23.36
C LYS A 211 3.61 9.23 -24.36
N SER A 212 3.97 7.96 -24.47
CA SER A 212 3.27 7.02 -25.37
C SER A 212 1.79 6.87 -25.02
N LEU A 213 1.44 6.83 -23.73
CA LEU A 213 0.05 6.73 -23.29
C LEU A 213 -0.70 8.05 -23.54
N ALA A 214 -0.04 9.20 -23.39
CA ALA A 214 -0.59 10.50 -23.76
C ALA A 214 -0.90 10.58 -25.27
N GLU A 215 0.06 10.23 -26.13
CA GLU A 215 -0.10 10.19 -27.59
C GLU A 215 -1.27 9.27 -28.01
N GLU A 216 -1.43 8.12 -27.36
CA GLU A 216 -2.55 7.20 -27.62
C GLU A 216 -3.93 7.75 -27.21
N ILE A 217 -3.99 8.51 -26.12
CA ILE A 217 -5.20 9.22 -25.70
C ILE A 217 -5.50 10.39 -26.66
N VAL A 218 -4.47 11.10 -27.14
CA VAL A 218 -4.60 12.15 -28.17
C VAL A 218 -5.16 11.57 -29.47
N ASP A 219 -4.60 10.46 -29.97
CA ASP A 219 -5.07 9.81 -31.20
C ASP A 219 -6.54 9.35 -31.09
N THR A 220 -6.95 8.82 -29.94
CA THR A 220 -8.33 8.36 -29.70
C THR A 220 -9.33 9.48 -29.37
N SER A 221 -8.83 10.69 -29.07
CA SER A 221 -9.67 11.88 -28.84
C SER A 221 -10.32 12.44 -30.12
N GLU A 222 -9.72 12.17 -31.29
CA GLU A 222 -10.03 12.81 -32.57
C GLU A 222 -9.97 14.36 -32.54
N GLY A 223 -9.22 14.94 -31.59
CA GLY A 223 -9.13 16.38 -31.34
C GLY A 223 -10.27 16.95 -30.47
N GLY A 224 -11.10 16.09 -29.89
CA GLY A 224 -12.11 16.48 -28.89
C GLY A 224 -11.55 16.59 -27.46
N PRO A 225 -12.31 17.15 -26.52
CA PRO A 225 -11.90 17.21 -25.11
C PRO A 225 -11.78 15.80 -24.50
N ILE A 226 -10.88 15.64 -23.53
CA ILE A 226 -10.60 14.37 -22.85
C ILE A 226 -10.78 14.48 -21.34
N ASP A 227 -11.31 13.43 -20.72
CA ASP A 227 -11.32 13.24 -19.28
C ASP A 227 -10.43 12.05 -18.95
N VAL A 228 -9.29 12.30 -18.31
CA VAL A 228 -8.27 11.27 -18.03
C VAL A 228 -8.25 10.98 -16.53
N VAL A 229 -8.64 9.77 -16.16
CA VAL A 229 -8.84 9.38 -14.76
C VAL A 229 -7.84 8.30 -14.39
N PHE A 230 -6.91 8.62 -13.50
CA PHE A 230 -6.01 7.62 -12.95
C PHE A 230 -6.72 6.85 -11.84
N LEU A 231 -6.84 5.54 -12.01
CA LEU A 231 -7.24 4.62 -10.95
C LEU A 231 -5.94 4.04 -10.39
N VAL A 232 -5.52 4.56 -9.24
CA VAL A 232 -4.21 4.26 -8.66
C VAL A 232 -4.38 3.29 -7.50
N ASP A 233 -3.75 2.13 -7.62
CA ASP A 233 -3.58 1.21 -6.51
C ASP A 233 -2.72 1.88 -5.42
N ALA A 234 -3.31 1.97 -4.24
CA ALA A 234 -2.69 2.50 -3.03
C ALA A 234 -2.24 1.36 -2.09
N SER A 235 -1.98 0.16 -2.59
CA SER A 235 -1.36 -0.94 -1.86
C SER A 235 0.06 -0.60 -1.38
N GLY A 236 0.60 -1.41 -0.46
CA GLY A 236 1.92 -1.16 0.15
C GLY A 236 3.12 -1.24 -0.80
N SER A 237 3.01 -1.97 -1.92
CA SER A 237 4.06 -2.14 -2.93
C SER A 237 4.21 -0.92 -3.83
N MET A 238 3.13 -0.18 -4.07
CA MET A 238 3.03 0.82 -5.14
C MET A 238 3.71 2.18 -4.86
N GLY A 239 4.33 2.38 -3.69
CA GLY A 239 4.86 3.69 -3.28
C GLY A 239 5.86 4.34 -4.25
N ASP A 240 6.81 3.57 -4.79
CA ASP A 240 7.77 4.08 -5.79
C ASP A 240 7.08 4.35 -7.16
N ASN A 241 6.06 3.57 -7.50
CA ASN A 241 5.32 3.66 -8.75
C ASN A 241 4.37 4.85 -8.78
N ILE A 242 3.63 5.10 -7.69
CA ILE A 242 2.82 6.31 -7.46
C ILE A 242 3.69 7.55 -7.61
N LYS A 243 4.88 7.52 -6.99
CA LYS A 243 5.84 8.62 -7.10
C LYS A 243 6.34 8.81 -8.54
N GLY A 244 6.67 7.73 -9.25
CA GLY A 244 7.06 7.78 -10.66
C GLY A 244 5.98 8.39 -11.56
N VAL A 245 4.71 8.03 -11.37
CA VAL A 245 3.56 8.65 -12.06
C VAL A 245 3.45 10.14 -11.71
N ALA A 246 3.57 10.53 -10.43
CA ALA A 246 3.47 11.92 -10.01
C ALA A 246 4.63 12.82 -10.51
N GLU A 247 5.84 12.26 -10.63
CA GLU A 247 7.01 12.93 -11.20
C GLU A 247 6.84 13.12 -12.72
N HIS A 248 6.47 12.06 -13.44
CA HIS A 248 6.33 12.04 -14.91
C HIS A 248 4.93 12.44 -15.44
N LEU A 249 4.05 12.98 -14.60
CA LEU A 249 2.76 13.51 -15.04
C LEU A 249 2.92 14.74 -15.95
N VAL A 250 4.01 15.52 -15.79
CA VAL A 250 4.29 16.66 -16.67
C VAL A 250 4.50 16.20 -18.11
N ASP A 251 5.24 15.10 -18.29
CA ASP A 251 5.56 14.54 -19.60
C ASP A 251 4.32 14.16 -20.43
N MET A 252 3.22 13.77 -19.77
CA MET A 252 1.93 13.50 -20.38
C MET A 252 1.16 14.79 -20.71
N ILE A 253 1.25 15.79 -19.85
CA ILE A 253 0.57 17.08 -20.01
C ILE A 253 1.22 17.91 -21.11
N ASP A 254 2.54 17.91 -21.21
CA ASP A 254 3.28 18.56 -22.30
C ASP A 254 2.80 18.03 -23.68
N VAL A 255 2.42 16.75 -23.78
CA VAL A 255 1.82 16.16 -24.99
C VAL A 255 0.40 16.68 -25.23
N TYR A 256 -0.45 16.77 -24.19
CA TYR A 256 -1.81 17.31 -24.34
C TYR A 256 -1.82 18.80 -24.71
N GLU A 257 -0.96 19.61 -24.07
CA GLU A 257 -0.81 21.04 -24.34
C GLU A 257 -0.21 21.30 -25.73
N SER A 258 0.81 20.52 -26.15
CA SER A 258 1.37 20.64 -27.50
C SER A 258 0.44 20.12 -28.61
N SER A 259 -0.57 19.32 -28.24
CA SER A 259 -1.64 18.85 -29.15
C SER A 259 -2.88 19.74 -29.14
N GLU A 260 -2.86 20.86 -28.39
CA GLU A 260 -3.98 21.80 -28.21
C GLU A 260 -5.29 21.16 -27.69
N ILE A 261 -5.20 20.07 -26.91
CA ILE A 261 -6.37 19.34 -26.39
C ILE A 261 -6.83 19.88 -25.03
N ASP A 262 -8.14 20.09 -24.89
CA ASP A 262 -8.83 20.37 -23.64
C ASP A 262 -8.90 19.11 -22.76
N TYR A 263 -8.09 19.06 -21.70
CA TYR A 263 -7.99 17.92 -20.78
C TYR A 263 -8.45 18.28 -19.36
N GLU A 264 -9.13 17.34 -18.69
CA GLU A 264 -9.34 17.36 -17.24
C GLU A 264 -8.88 16.04 -16.61
N LEU A 265 -8.24 16.13 -15.43
CA LEU A 265 -7.63 15.00 -14.75
C LEU A 265 -8.45 14.57 -13.52
N GLY A 266 -8.82 13.29 -13.47
CA GLY A 266 -9.47 12.64 -12.32
C GLY A 266 -8.53 11.68 -11.60
N LEU A 267 -8.78 11.42 -10.32
CA LEU A 267 -7.98 10.49 -9.52
C LEU A 267 -8.88 9.65 -8.62
N THR A 268 -8.74 8.33 -8.69
CA THR A 268 -9.31 7.41 -7.71
C THR A 268 -8.17 6.66 -7.04
N GLU A 269 -7.95 6.89 -5.74
CA GLU A 269 -7.14 6.00 -4.91
C GLU A 269 -8.00 4.79 -4.50
N PHE A 270 -7.45 3.58 -4.57
CA PHE A 270 -8.11 2.38 -4.07
C PHE A 270 -7.17 1.47 -3.26
N ALA A 271 -7.68 0.97 -2.14
CA ALA A 271 -6.99 0.05 -1.25
C ALA A 271 -7.97 -0.76 -0.40
N THR A 272 -7.50 -1.80 0.29
CA THR A 272 -8.29 -2.60 1.23
C THR A 272 -7.87 -2.36 2.67
N ARG A 273 -8.81 -1.89 3.50
CA ARG A 273 -8.61 -1.72 4.95
C ARG A 273 -9.61 -2.58 5.71
N GLN A 274 -9.11 -3.46 6.59
CA GLN A 274 -9.95 -4.32 7.45
C GLN A 274 -11.02 -5.12 6.68
N ARG A 275 -10.65 -5.69 5.52
CA ARG A 275 -11.56 -6.41 4.59
C ARG A 275 -12.72 -5.56 4.03
N LYS A 276 -12.53 -4.24 3.94
CA LYS A 276 -13.41 -3.31 3.22
C LYS A 276 -12.59 -2.53 2.21
N ASN A 277 -13.16 -2.26 1.04
CA ASN A 277 -12.55 -1.35 0.09
C ASN A 277 -12.61 0.07 0.66
N VAL A 278 -11.48 0.75 0.61
CA VAL A 278 -11.35 2.19 0.77
C VAL A 278 -11.05 2.71 -0.63
N ILE A 279 -12.08 3.21 -1.28
CA ILE A 279 -12.01 3.85 -2.60
C ILE A 279 -12.42 5.30 -2.37
N LYS A 280 -11.63 6.24 -2.89
CA LYS A 280 -11.89 7.68 -2.74
C LYS A 280 -11.67 8.34 -4.10
N VAL A 281 -12.78 8.79 -4.66
CA VAL A 281 -12.85 9.41 -5.98
C VAL A 281 -12.69 10.92 -5.84
N HIS A 282 -11.58 11.44 -6.36
CA HIS A 282 -11.37 12.87 -6.57
C HIS A 282 -11.96 13.26 -7.93
N GLN A 283 -12.78 14.31 -7.92
CA GLN A 283 -13.41 14.84 -9.13
C GLN A 283 -12.39 15.42 -10.11
N LEU A 284 -12.81 15.56 -11.36
CA LEU A 284 -12.03 16.13 -12.45
C LEU A 284 -11.49 17.54 -12.11
N THR A 285 -10.26 17.83 -12.54
CA THR A 285 -9.64 19.15 -12.41
C THR A 285 -8.59 19.42 -13.50
N ASP A 286 -8.50 20.68 -13.89
CA ASP A 286 -7.45 21.32 -14.69
C ASP A 286 -6.19 21.68 -13.87
N LYS A 287 -6.28 21.72 -12.54
CA LYS A 287 -5.20 22.20 -11.67
C LYS A 287 -4.17 21.12 -11.37
N LEU A 288 -3.17 21.03 -12.25
CA LEU A 288 -2.02 20.12 -12.10
C LEU A 288 -1.37 20.13 -10.70
N LYS A 289 -1.26 21.31 -10.06
CA LYS A 289 -0.68 21.42 -8.71
C LYS A 289 -1.51 20.66 -7.67
N ASP A 290 -2.82 20.85 -7.68
CA ASP A 290 -3.74 20.23 -6.72
C ASP A 290 -3.83 18.72 -7.00
N TYR A 291 -3.84 18.34 -8.28
CA TYR A 291 -3.78 16.95 -8.73
C TYR A 291 -2.51 16.22 -8.26
N LYS A 292 -1.33 16.81 -8.47
CA LYS A 292 -0.05 16.26 -7.96
C LYS A 292 -0.01 16.15 -6.44
N GLN A 293 -0.57 17.13 -5.74
CA GLN A 293 -0.68 17.06 -4.28
C GLN A 293 -1.59 15.91 -3.84
N ASN A 294 -2.71 15.68 -4.53
CA ASN A 294 -3.56 14.52 -4.26
C ASN A 294 -2.82 13.19 -4.49
N LEU A 295 -2.15 13.02 -5.64
CA LEU A 295 -1.31 11.83 -5.93
C LEU A 295 -0.23 11.59 -4.86
N LEU A 296 0.53 12.63 -4.49
CA LEU A 296 1.59 12.53 -3.49
C LEU A 296 1.07 12.39 -2.05
N SER A 297 -0.23 12.64 -1.81
CA SER A 297 -0.89 12.42 -0.51
C SER A 297 -1.39 11.00 -0.31
N ILE A 298 -1.42 10.17 -1.37
CA ILE A 298 -1.76 8.75 -1.27
C ILE A 298 -0.76 8.07 -0.33
N VAL A 299 -1.27 7.35 0.68
CA VAL A 299 -0.43 6.62 1.65
C VAL A 299 -0.51 5.11 1.39
N PRO A 300 0.53 4.48 0.81
CA PRO A 300 0.57 3.06 0.43
C PRO A 300 0.24 2.11 1.60
N ARG A 301 -0.92 1.43 1.57
CA ARG A 301 -1.45 0.57 2.65
C ARG A 301 -2.45 -0.48 2.15
N GLY A 302 -2.23 -1.74 2.52
CA GLY A 302 -3.20 -2.83 2.36
C GLY A 302 -3.12 -3.52 0.99
N ASP A 303 -4.14 -4.34 0.71
CA ASP A 303 -4.26 -5.15 -0.53
C ASP A 303 -5.19 -4.42 -1.53
N GLU A 304 -5.15 -4.76 -2.81
CA GLU A 304 -5.95 -4.04 -3.82
C GLU A 304 -7.27 -4.72 -4.23
N ARG A 305 -8.21 -3.95 -4.83
CA ARG A 305 -9.52 -4.41 -5.36
C ARG A 305 -9.98 -3.58 -6.57
N ALA A 306 -9.16 -3.54 -7.61
CA ALA A 306 -9.33 -2.66 -8.77
C ALA A 306 -10.72 -2.75 -9.45
N LEU A 307 -11.34 -3.94 -9.53
CA LEU A 307 -12.66 -4.10 -10.20
C LEU A 307 -13.79 -3.35 -9.48
N ASP A 308 -13.70 -3.24 -8.15
CA ASP A 308 -14.66 -2.46 -7.39
C ASP A 308 -14.38 -0.96 -7.48
N ALA A 309 -13.11 -0.57 -7.64
CA ALA A 309 -12.69 0.81 -7.85
C ALA A 309 -13.16 1.35 -9.22
N ILE A 310 -13.07 0.55 -10.28
CA ILE A 310 -13.68 0.86 -11.59
C ILE A 310 -15.17 1.15 -11.39
N ALA A 311 -15.91 0.21 -10.80
CA ALA A 311 -17.35 0.34 -10.65
C ALA A 311 -17.78 1.55 -9.81
N GLN A 312 -17.01 1.90 -8.76
CA GLN A 312 -17.30 3.07 -7.95
C GLN A 312 -16.88 4.38 -8.63
N THR A 313 -15.77 4.40 -9.38
CA THR A 313 -15.34 5.59 -10.16
C THR A 313 -16.39 5.97 -11.20
N VAL A 314 -16.92 5.01 -11.96
CA VAL A 314 -17.98 5.24 -12.95
C VAL A 314 -19.25 5.81 -12.32
N GLN A 315 -19.55 5.46 -11.07
CA GLN A 315 -20.75 5.91 -10.35
C GLN A 315 -20.60 7.28 -9.68
N GLU A 316 -19.39 7.62 -9.19
CA GLU A 316 -19.16 8.83 -8.38
C GLU A 316 -18.53 9.99 -9.17
N LEU A 317 -17.80 9.72 -10.26
CA LEU A 317 -17.11 10.75 -11.03
C LEU A 317 -18.05 11.45 -12.03
N LYS A 318 -18.02 12.78 -12.04
CA LYS A 318 -18.82 13.60 -12.96
C LYS A 318 -18.05 13.91 -14.24
N PHE A 319 -18.11 12.99 -15.20
CA PHE A 319 -17.54 13.20 -16.54
C PHE A 319 -18.24 14.34 -17.29
N ARG A 320 -17.48 15.01 -18.18
CA ARG A 320 -18.04 15.98 -19.12
C ARG A 320 -18.85 15.26 -20.19
N ALA A 321 -19.91 15.89 -20.69
CA ALA A 321 -20.81 15.24 -21.66
C ALA A 321 -20.16 15.06 -23.04
N THR A 322 -19.29 16.00 -23.43
CA THR A 322 -18.62 16.05 -24.73
C THR A 322 -17.25 15.36 -24.76
N SER A 323 -16.75 14.89 -23.62
CA SER A 323 -15.41 14.33 -23.49
C SER A 323 -15.31 12.85 -23.87
N LYS A 324 -14.18 12.47 -24.46
CA LYS A 324 -13.72 11.08 -24.52
C LYS A 324 -13.14 10.71 -23.15
N LYS A 325 -13.47 9.51 -22.65
CA LYS A 325 -13.27 9.14 -21.24
C LYS A 325 -12.21 8.06 -21.17
N HIS A 326 -11.10 8.34 -20.49
CA HIS A 326 -9.96 7.44 -20.41
C HIS A 326 -9.69 7.09 -18.96
N PHE A 327 -9.71 5.80 -18.65
CA PHE A 327 -9.18 5.28 -17.40
C PHE A 327 -7.74 4.87 -17.59
N ILE A 328 -6.88 5.18 -16.62
CA ILE A 328 -5.51 4.69 -16.54
C ILE A 328 -5.40 3.93 -15.22
N ILE A 329 -5.53 2.61 -15.29
CA ILE A 329 -5.41 1.74 -14.12
C ILE A 329 -3.92 1.51 -13.86
N VAL A 330 -3.43 1.88 -12.68
CA VAL A 330 -2.02 1.74 -12.26
C VAL A 330 -1.96 0.76 -11.10
N THR A 331 -1.40 -0.44 -11.32
CA THR A 331 -1.41 -1.57 -10.37
C THR A 331 -0.23 -2.55 -10.58
N ASP A 332 0.25 -3.21 -9.51
CA ASP A 332 1.20 -4.31 -9.59
C ASP A 332 0.66 -5.70 -9.21
N GLU A 333 -0.66 -5.84 -8.98
CA GLU A 333 -1.34 -7.11 -8.71
C GLU A 333 -2.40 -7.48 -9.79
N PRO A 334 -3.08 -8.63 -9.72
CA PRO A 334 -4.23 -8.96 -10.58
C PRO A 334 -5.52 -8.25 -10.17
N LEU A 335 -6.32 -7.82 -11.15
CA LEU A 335 -7.63 -7.19 -10.92
C LEU A 335 -8.62 -8.11 -10.16
N GLU A 336 -8.80 -7.88 -8.86
CA GLU A 336 -9.75 -8.58 -8.00
C GLU A 336 -10.92 -7.69 -7.51
N SER A 337 -11.94 -8.33 -6.92
CA SER A 337 -13.13 -7.70 -6.30
C SER A 337 -13.43 -8.35 -4.93
N LEU A 338 -13.98 -7.59 -3.97
CA LEU A 338 -14.64 -8.15 -2.77
C LEU A 338 -16.15 -8.35 -2.97
N LYS A 339 -16.73 -7.72 -3.99
CA LYS A 339 -18.16 -7.84 -4.34
C LYS A 339 -18.44 -8.98 -5.34
N ASN A 340 -17.47 -9.89 -5.53
CA ASN A 340 -17.50 -10.98 -6.52
C ASN A 340 -17.75 -10.51 -7.97
N ARG A 341 -17.39 -9.26 -8.31
CA ARG A 341 -17.40 -8.79 -9.70
C ARG A 341 -16.32 -9.52 -10.50
N LYS A 342 -16.61 -9.80 -11.76
CA LYS A 342 -15.66 -10.33 -12.73
C LYS A 342 -15.12 -9.23 -13.62
N ILE A 343 -14.08 -9.56 -14.39
CA ILE A 343 -13.49 -8.63 -15.37
C ILE A 343 -14.50 -8.30 -16.47
N GLU A 344 -15.34 -9.25 -16.87
CA GLU A 344 -16.39 -9.06 -17.87
C GLU A 344 -17.44 -8.03 -17.42
N ASP A 345 -17.77 -7.99 -16.12
CA ASP A 345 -18.70 -6.99 -15.57
C ASP A 345 -18.13 -5.57 -15.65
N ALA A 346 -16.81 -5.43 -15.43
CA ALA A 346 -16.10 -4.15 -15.53
C ALA A 346 -15.96 -3.71 -17.00
N ILE A 347 -15.66 -4.63 -17.92
CA ILE A 347 -15.64 -4.37 -19.37
C ILE A 347 -17.00 -3.88 -19.85
N ALA A 348 -18.08 -4.57 -19.46
CA ALA A 348 -19.44 -4.19 -19.84
C ALA A 348 -19.80 -2.79 -19.34
N LEU A 349 -19.46 -2.47 -18.08
CA LEU A 349 -19.68 -1.16 -17.49
C LEU A 349 -18.88 -0.05 -18.18
N CYS A 350 -17.59 -0.27 -18.46
CA CYS A 350 -16.79 0.73 -19.17
C CYS A 350 -17.31 0.96 -20.60
N ARG A 351 -17.70 -0.10 -21.32
CA ARG A 351 -18.33 0.00 -22.65
C ARG A 351 -19.67 0.77 -22.61
N GLU A 352 -20.53 0.50 -21.63
CA GLU A 352 -21.82 1.20 -21.46
C GLU A 352 -21.64 2.72 -21.30
N PHE A 353 -20.58 3.15 -20.62
CA PHE A 353 -20.27 4.56 -20.38
C PHE A 353 -19.30 5.18 -21.40
N GLY A 354 -18.88 4.44 -22.44
CA GLY A 354 -17.94 4.92 -23.45
C GLY A 354 -16.53 5.23 -22.91
N ILE A 355 -16.06 4.43 -21.97
CA ILE A 355 -14.77 4.60 -21.28
C ILE A 355 -13.74 3.64 -21.84
N TYR A 356 -12.65 4.21 -22.36
CA TYR A 356 -11.45 3.50 -22.79
C TYR A 356 -10.57 3.18 -21.58
N VAL A 357 -10.16 1.92 -21.38
CA VAL A 357 -9.33 1.53 -20.22
C VAL A 357 -7.90 1.25 -20.68
N ASN A 358 -6.99 2.16 -20.39
CA ASN A 358 -5.56 1.91 -20.43
C ASN A 358 -5.11 1.28 -19.10
N VAL A 359 -4.16 0.35 -19.15
CA VAL A 359 -3.64 -0.33 -17.95
C VAL A 359 -2.13 -0.27 -17.91
N LEU A 360 -1.59 0.40 -16.89
CA LEU A 360 -0.18 0.43 -16.55
C LEU A 360 0.08 -0.57 -15.42
N GLY A 361 0.49 -1.79 -15.76
CA GLY A 361 0.64 -2.84 -14.74
C GLY A 361 1.47 -4.05 -15.13
N ILE A 362 1.51 -5.04 -14.25
CA ILE A 362 2.21 -6.31 -14.51
C ILE A 362 1.61 -7.05 -15.72
N PRO A 363 2.39 -7.90 -16.43
CA PRO A 363 1.90 -8.71 -17.54
C PRO A 363 0.89 -9.76 -17.04
N ASN A 364 -0.40 -9.41 -17.13
CA ASN A 364 -1.52 -10.21 -16.68
C ASN A 364 -2.58 -10.28 -17.80
N LYS A 365 -3.19 -11.47 -18.00
CA LYS A 365 -4.23 -11.66 -19.02
C LYS A 365 -5.45 -10.77 -18.79
N GLY A 366 -5.82 -10.49 -17.53
CA GLY A 366 -6.91 -9.59 -17.19
C GLY A 366 -6.63 -8.14 -17.57
N HIS A 367 -5.39 -7.68 -17.42
CA HIS A 367 -4.96 -6.32 -17.83
C HIS A 367 -5.03 -6.15 -19.35
N GLN A 368 -4.54 -7.16 -20.08
CA GLN A 368 -4.60 -7.18 -21.54
C GLN A 368 -6.04 -7.27 -22.04
N LEU A 369 -6.88 -8.11 -21.41
CA LEU A 369 -8.28 -8.30 -21.78
C LEU A 369 -9.12 -7.04 -21.55
N ILE A 370 -9.06 -6.41 -20.38
CA ILE A 370 -9.86 -5.20 -20.12
C ILE A 370 -9.44 -4.04 -21.02
N ALA A 371 -8.15 -3.90 -21.30
CA ALA A 371 -7.66 -2.86 -22.21
C ALA A 371 -8.14 -3.12 -23.64
N GLN A 372 -7.86 -4.31 -24.18
CA GLN A 372 -8.24 -4.68 -25.55
C GLN A 372 -9.75 -4.61 -25.78
N GLU A 373 -10.58 -5.06 -24.84
CA GLU A 373 -12.03 -5.02 -24.98
C GLU A 373 -12.61 -3.60 -24.83
N THR A 374 -11.90 -2.65 -24.24
CA THR A 374 -12.36 -1.25 -24.13
C THR A 374 -11.63 -0.31 -25.09
N ASP A 375 -11.01 -0.85 -26.14
CA ASP A 375 -10.23 -0.10 -27.15
C ASP A 375 -9.07 0.74 -26.56
N GLY A 376 -8.63 0.41 -25.34
CA GLY A 376 -7.43 0.95 -24.70
C GLY A 376 -6.21 0.03 -24.86
N LYS A 377 -5.09 0.39 -24.24
CA LYS A 377 -3.84 -0.39 -24.31
C LYS A 377 -3.26 -0.77 -22.95
N TRP A 378 -2.61 -1.93 -22.91
CA TRP A 378 -1.81 -2.37 -21.78
C TRP A 378 -0.34 -1.96 -21.97
N HIS A 379 0.20 -1.28 -20.97
CA HIS A 379 1.59 -0.90 -20.85
C HIS A 379 2.22 -1.61 -19.64
N ALA A 380 3.44 -2.12 -19.80
CA ALA A 380 4.17 -2.72 -18.69
C ALA A 380 4.61 -1.64 -17.71
N ILE A 381 4.24 -1.79 -16.42
CA ILE A 381 4.65 -0.83 -15.40
C ILE A 381 6.19 -0.84 -15.21
N PRO A 382 6.88 0.31 -15.32
CA PRO A 382 8.34 0.35 -15.20
C PRO A 382 8.82 0.00 -13.79
N GLN A 383 9.23 -1.26 -13.60
CA GLN A 383 9.90 -1.70 -12.37
C GLN A 383 11.41 -1.59 -12.56
N ASN A 384 12.11 -1.02 -11.57
CA ASN A 384 13.57 -1.00 -11.57
C ASN A 384 14.10 -2.45 -11.67
N PRO A 385 15.09 -2.79 -12.52
CA PRO A 385 15.54 -4.18 -12.67
C PRO A 385 16.10 -4.83 -11.38
N LYS A 386 16.37 -4.05 -10.33
CA LYS A 386 16.62 -4.57 -8.97
C LYS A 386 15.34 -4.96 -8.23
N GLN A 387 14.25 -4.21 -8.38
CA GLN A 387 12.91 -4.55 -7.88
C GLN A 387 12.31 -5.72 -8.64
N GLN A 388 12.52 -5.82 -9.95
CA GLN A 388 12.02 -6.93 -10.77
C GLN A 388 12.55 -8.32 -10.30
N LYS A 389 13.72 -8.36 -9.62
CA LYS A 389 14.28 -9.56 -8.95
C LYS A 389 13.69 -9.84 -7.55
N LEU A 390 12.94 -8.92 -6.99
CA LEU A 390 12.23 -9.01 -5.71
C LEU A 390 10.74 -9.26 -5.96
N SER A 391 10.06 -8.46 -6.79
CA SER A 391 8.62 -8.57 -7.12
C SER A 391 8.26 -9.90 -7.78
N SER A 392 8.99 -10.31 -8.83
CA SER A 392 8.82 -11.65 -9.46
C SER A 392 9.18 -12.82 -8.55
N ARG A 393 9.72 -12.53 -7.36
CA ARG A 393 10.08 -13.47 -6.29
C ARG A 393 9.16 -13.38 -5.08
N GLN A 394 8.24 -12.40 -5.04
CA GLN A 394 7.30 -12.12 -3.95
C GLN A 394 5.89 -12.65 -4.23
N GLN A 395 5.46 -12.76 -5.50
CA GLN A 395 4.14 -13.29 -5.89
C GLN A 395 4.08 -14.82 -6.11
N ARG A 396 5.11 -15.56 -5.68
CA ARG A 396 5.03 -17.02 -5.49
C ARG A 396 5.61 -17.37 -4.14
N THR A 397 4.84 -18.10 -3.33
CA THR A 397 5.42 -18.92 -2.26
C THR A 397 6.53 -19.76 -2.89
N LEU A 398 7.75 -19.57 -2.37
CA LEU A 398 8.93 -20.20 -2.96
C LEU A 398 8.74 -21.71 -2.94
N THR A 399 8.77 -22.36 -4.10
CA THR A 399 8.70 -23.82 -4.13
C THR A 399 9.84 -24.39 -3.28
N ALA A 400 9.62 -25.49 -2.56
CA ALA A 400 10.60 -26.02 -1.61
C ALA A 400 12.02 -26.10 -2.21
N MET A 401 12.13 -26.50 -3.48
CA MET A 401 13.37 -26.53 -4.26
C MET A 401 14.03 -25.15 -4.47
N GLN A 402 13.26 -24.12 -4.85
CA GLN A 402 13.75 -22.75 -4.97
C GLN A 402 14.17 -22.20 -3.61
N GLY A 403 13.40 -22.52 -2.56
CA GLY A 403 13.69 -22.12 -1.21
C GLY A 403 14.97 -22.73 -0.64
N ALA A 404 15.16 -24.04 -0.79
CA ALA A 404 16.41 -24.70 -0.40
C ALA A 404 17.63 -24.20 -1.20
N ARG A 405 17.46 -23.70 -2.43
CA ARG A 405 18.54 -23.04 -3.18
C ARG A 405 18.83 -21.64 -2.62
N LEU A 406 17.83 -20.93 -2.13
CA LEU A 406 17.98 -19.64 -1.45
C LEU A 406 18.71 -19.80 -0.10
N LEU A 407 18.23 -20.69 0.78
CA LEU A 407 18.84 -20.93 2.09
C LEU A 407 20.28 -21.46 1.99
N ARG A 408 20.60 -22.29 0.97
CA ARG A 408 21.98 -22.73 0.70
C ARG A 408 22.92 -21.61 0.24
N ASN A 409 22.38 -20.56 -0.38
CA ASN A 409 23.15 -19.43 -0.89
C ASN A 409 23.06 -18.19 0.01
N ALA A 410 22.34 -18.26 1.12
CA ALA A 410 22.11 -17.16 2.05
C ALA A 410 23.40 -16.73 2.72
N LYS A 411 23.59 -15.42 2.86
CA LYS A 411 24.79 -14.81 3.46
C LYS A 411 24.38 -13.83 4.54
N TRP A 412 25.13 -13.78 5.64
CA TRP A 412 24.86 -12.84 6.73
C TRP A 412 24.91 -11.38 6.27
N GLN A 413 25.72 -11.06 5.24
CA GLN A 413 25.75 -9.72 4.62
C GLN A 413 24.41 -9.30 3.98
N ASP A 414 23.50 -10.24 3.64
CA ASP A 414 22.18 -9.92 3.13
C ASP A 414 21.28 -9.32 4.23
N ALA A 415 21.58 -9.58 5.52
CA ALA A 415 20.85 -9.03 6.66
C ALA A 415 20.99 -7.49 6.78
N HIS A 416 21.99 -6.87 6.13
CA HIS A 416 22.08 -5.41 5.99
C HIS A 416 20.84 -4.79 5.30
N GLN A 417 20.06 -5.57 4.56
CA GLN A 417 18.80 -5.11 3.96
C GLN A 417 17.78 -4.68 5.03
N ILE A 418 17.75 -5.36 6.19
CA ILE A 418 16.85 -5.02 7.32
C ILE A 418 17.21 -3.65 7.90
N GLY A 419 18.49 -3.44 8.23
CA GLY A 419 18.98 -2.16 8.75
C GLY A 419 18.72 -0.98 7.79
N ARG A 420 18.87 -1.19 6.48
CA ARG A 420 18.56 -0.19 5.45
C ARG A 420 17.06 0.06 5.26
N GLN A 421 16.22 -0.97 5.41
CA GLN A 421 14.76 -0.79 5.29
C GLN A 421 14.23 0.11 6.41
N LEU A 422 14.75 -0.05 7.64
CA LEU A 422 14.39 0.82 8.76
C LEU A 422 14.68 2.30 8.44
N LEU A 423 15.85 2.62 7.89
CA LEU A 423 16.22 3.98 7.50
C LEU A 423 15.26 4.62 6.47
N LYS A 424 14.66 3.82 5.58
CA LYS A 424 13.66 4.33 4.62
C LYS A 424 12.33 4.69 5.29
N TYR A 425 11.92 3.92 6.31
CA TYR A 425 10.64 4.10 6.99
C TYR A 425 10.64 5.26 7.99
N THR A 426 11.77 5.51 8.66
CA THR A 426 11.78 6.44 9.80
C THR A 426 11.34 7.86 9.43
N GLN A 427 11.71 8.39 8.25
CA GLN A 427 11.39 9.76 7.82
C GLN A 427 11.62 10.84 8.91
N ASN A 428 12.67 10.67 9.72
CA ASN A 428 13.00 11.50 10.90
C ASN A 428 12.03 11.42 12.10
N ALA A 429 11.05 10.52 12.10
CA ALA A 429 10.25 10.19 13.27
C ALA A 429 11.04 9.27 14.24
N PRO A 430 10.78 9.33 15.56
CA PRO A 430 11.33 8.37 16.51
C PRO A 430 10.87 6.93 16.21
N VAL A 431 11.73 5.94 16.47
CA VAL A 431 11.44 4.52 16.22
C VAL A 431 11.78 3.63 17.40
N ASP A 432 10.86 2.78 17.81
CA ASP A 432 11.11 1.71 18.77
C ASP A 432 11.36 0.41 18.00
N VAL A 433 12.58 -0.11 18.11
CA VAL A 433 13.01 -1.36 17.47
C VAL A 433 12.84 -2.50 18.46
N LEU A 434 12.05 -3.51 18.10
CA LEU A 434 11.77 -4.66 18.96
C LEU A 434 12.34 -5.93 18.34
N LEU A 435 13.45 -6.41 18.91
CA LEU A 435 14.12 -7.63 18.47
C LEU A 435 13.47 -8.85 19.11
N PHE A 436 12.79 -9.69 18.31
CA PHE A 436 12.38 -11.03 18.74
C PHE A 436 13.47 -12.00 18.36
N ILE A 437 14.12 -12.60 19.35
CA ILE A 437 15.29 -13.44 19.16
C ILE A 437 15.00 -14.83 19.70
N ASP A 438 15.04 -15.80 18.80
CA ASP A 438 14.96 -17.20 19.15
C ASP A 438 16.15 -17.62 20.03
N GLY A 439 15.83 -18.27 21.14
CA GLY A 439 16.75 -18.85 22.11
C GLY A 439 16.78 -20.38 22.06
N SER A 440 16.38 -20.98 20.94
CA SER A 440 16.53 -22.40 20.62
C SER A 440 18.01 -22.81 20.46
N LYS A 441 18.28 -24.11 20.53
CA LYS A 441 19.63 -24.69 20.46
C LYS A 441 20.21 -24.60 19.06
N SER A 442 19.37 -24.58 18.03
CA SER A 442 19.77 -24.39 16.64
C SER A 442 20.31 -22.98 16.35
N MET A 443 19.97 -22.00 17.19
CA MET A 443 20.52 -20.64 17.15
C MET A 443 21.90 -20.49 17.80
N GLU A 444 22.40 -21.48 18.56
CA GLU A 444 23.65 -21.38 19.33
C GLU A 444 24.87 -21.05 18.45
N GLU A 445 25.02 -21.70 17.29
CA GLU A 445 26.07 -21.39 16.30
C GLU A 445 25.89 -20.04 15.57
N LYS A 446 24.68 -19.46 15.60
CA LYS A 446 24.30 -18.26 14.84
C LYS A 446 24.40 -16.97 15.67
N VAL A 447 24.46 -17.08 16.99
CA VAL A 447 24.56 -15.94 17.92
C VAL A 447 25.69 -14.96 17.56
N PRO A 448 26.94 -15.39 17.27
CA PRO A 448 28.01 -14.46 16.94
C PRO A 448 27.71 -13.63 15.69
N ASP A 449 27.25 -14.27 14.62
CA ASP A 449 26.91 -13.61 13.36
C ASP A 449 25.76 -12.59 13.54
N ILE A 450 24.76 -12.91 14.39
CA ILE A 450 23.65 -12.00 14.72
C ILE A 450 24.16 -10.75 15.46
N LEU A 451 25.13 -10.91 16.36
CA LEU A 451 25.76 -9.78 17.07
C LEU A 451 26.55 -8.88 16.12
N ASP A 452 27.30 -9.46 15.18
CA ASP A 452 28.02 -8.70 14.15
C ASP A 452 27.06 -7.92 13.23
N GLN A 453 25.90 -8.49 12.90
CA GLN A 453 24.86 -7.77 12.15
C GLN A 453 24.22 -6.64 12.97
N LEU A 454 23.97 -6.86 14.26
CA LEU A 454 23.43 -5.85 15.17
C LEU A 454 24.38 -4.64 15.33
N ASP A 455 25.69 -4.88 15.46
CA ASP A 455 26.69 -3.81 15.48
C ASP A 455 26.62 -2.95 14.22
N ILE A 456 26.49 -3.59 13.05
CA ILE A 456 26.47 -2.89 11.76
C ILE A 456 25.16 -2.12 11.59
N TRP A 457 24.01 -2.68 11.97
CA TRP A 457 22.74 -1.95 11.96
C TRP A 457 22.79 -0.74 12.89
N MET A 458 23.20 -0.91 14.16
CA MET A 458 23.27 0.19 15.13
C MET A 458 24.24 1.28 14.68
N ARG A 459 25.42 0.92 14.19
CA ARG A 459 26.38 1.89 13.62
C ARG A 459 25.79 2.66 12.44
N ASP A 460 25.10 1.99 11.53
CA ASP A 460 24.49 2.63 10.36
C ASP A 460 23.30 3.53 10.76
N TRP A 461 22.58 3.18 11.83
CA TRP A 461 21.52 4.00 12.45
C TRP A 461 22.05 5.22 13.20
N ASP A 462 23.11 5.04 14.00
CA ASP A 462 23.82 6.14 14.69
C ASP A 462 24.38 7.15 13.68
N ASN A 463 25.00 6.66 12.59
CA ASN A 463 25.49 7.50 11.49
C ASN A 463 24.36 8.25 10.75
N ALA A 464 23.15 7.69 10.71
CA ALA A 464 21.97 8.33 10.14
C ALA A 464 21.26 9.28 11.12
N LEU A 465 21.72 9.38 12.37
CA LEU A 465 21.17 10.24 13.42
C LEU A 465 19.67 10.00 13.71
N ILE A 466 19.19 8.76 13.56
CA ILE A 466 17.79 8.43 13.87
C ILE A 466 17.56 8.35 15.40
N ASP A 467 16.39 8.79 15.87
CA ASP A 467 15.98 8.66 17.28
C ASP A 467 15.40 7.26 17.54
N TYR A 468 16.26 6.29 17.82
CA TYR A 468 15.85 4.90 18.07
C TYR A 468 16.04 4.44 19.51
N GLN A 469 15.15 3.54 19.95
CA GLN A 469 15.33 2.77 21.18
C GLN A 469 15.12 1.28 20.89
N ILE A 470 15.98 0.42 21.44
CA ILE A 470 15.88 -1.03 21.23
C ILE A 470 15.29 -1.71 22.46
N GLY A 471 14.23 -2.49 22.26
CA GLY A 471 13.75 -3.52 23.17
C GLY A 471 14.09 -4.93 22.65
N VAL A 472 14.15 -5.92 23.55
CA VAL A 472 14.44 -7.31 23.17
C VAL A 472 13.40 -8.24 23.79
N VAL A 473 12.88 -9.17 22.99
CA VAL A 473 12.06 -10.29 23.43
C VAL A 473 12.80 -11.57 23.05
N ARG A 474 13.44 -12.21 24.04
CA ARG A 474 14.06 -13.52 23.83
C ARG A 474 13.07 -14.61 24.20
N PHE A 475 12.87 -15.58 23.32
CA PHE A 475 11.87 -16.62 23.52
C PHE A 475 12.44 -18.01 23.28
N ARG A 476 11.88 -19.00 23.97
CA ARG A 476 12.26 -20.42 23.89
C ARG A 476 11.18 -21.27 24.55
N LYS A 477 11.20 -22.56 24.29
CA LYS A 477 10.33 -23.57 24.87
C LYS A 477 11.19 -24.62 25.58
N SER A 478 10.76 -24.98 26.79
CA SER A 478 11.47 -25.91 27.66
C SER A 478 10.48 -27.00 28.07
N VAL A 479 10.54 -28.14 27.37
CA VAL A 479 9.72 -29.36 27.53
C VAL A 479 8.21 -29.13 27.55
N ASN A 480 7.67 -28.49 28.59
CA ASN A 480 6.25 -28.22 28.81
C ASN A 480 5.89 -26.72 28.97
N LEU A 481 6.86 -25.79 28.90
CA LEU A 481 6.62 -24.37 29.15
C LEU A 481 7.29 -23.47 28.11
N ASN A 482 6.49 -22.58 27.50
CA ASN A 482 6.98 -21.43 26.73
C ASN A 482 7.54 -20.38 27.70
N ARG A 483 8.77 -19.93 27.47
CA ARG A 483 9.43 -18.87 28.26
C ARG A 483 9.71 -17.69 27.35
N VAL A 484 9.11 -16.54 27.69
CA VAL A 484 9.26 -15.27 26.97
C VAL A 484 9.87 -14.25 27.92
N ASN A 485 11.11 -13.86 27.64
CA ASN A 485 11.88 -12.90 28.41
C ASN A 485 11.83 -11.54 27.70
N VAL A 486 11.11 -10.59 28.28
CA VAL A 486 10.85 -9.26 27.71
C VAL A 486 11.72 -8.21 28.40
N PHE A 487 12.53 -7.50 27.62
CA PHE A 487 13.44 -6.46 28.05
C PHE A 487 13.02 -5.14 27.37
N ASN A 488 12.46 -4.22 28.17
CA ASN A 488 11.89 -2.97 27.67
C ASN A 488 12.97 -2.03 27.08
N PRO A 489 12.66 -1.26 26.03
CA PRO A 489 13.52 -0.16 25.62
C PRO A 489 13.66 0.91 26.72
N PRO A 490 14.77 1.68 26.72
CA PRO A 490 15.95 1.50 25.90
C PRO A 490 16.92 0.47 26.49
N GLN A 491 17.42 -0.46 25.66
CA GLN A 491 18.56 -1.33 25.97
C GLN A 491 19.83 -0.81 25.29
N THR A 492 20.95 -0.79 26.01
CA THR A 492 22.28 -0.51 25.43
C THR A 492 22.82 -1.71 24.65
N LEU A 493 23.72 -1.48 23.68
CA LEU A 493 24.38 -2.56 22.93
C LEU A 493 25.00 -3.65 23.83
N GLN A 494 25.60 -3.25 24.96
CA GLN A 494 26.18 -4.22 25.92
C GLN A 494 25.11 -5.05 26.66
N GLN A 495 23.93 -4.47 26.93
CA GLN A 495 22.80 -5.23 27.48
C GLN A 495 22.20 -6.17 26.43
N ILE A 496 22.04 -5.70 25.19
CA ILE A 496 21.55 -6.52 24.07
C ILE A 496 22.45 -7.74 23.88
N ARG A 497 23.77 -7.55 23.79
CA ARG A 497 24.75 -8.66 23.72
C ARG A 497 24.53 -9.68 24.83
N LYS A 498 24.52 -9.24 26.09
CA LYS A 498 24.28 -10.12 27.25
C LYS A 498 22.93 -10.84 27.21
N ILE A 499 21.90 -10.28 26.58
CA ILE A 499 20.59 -10.90 26.41
C ILE A 499 20.63 -11.98 25.31
N VAL A 500 21.29 -11.69 24.18
CA VAL A 500 21.44 -12.64 23.06
C VAL A 500 22.31 -13.83 23.44
N GLU A 501 23.42 -13.57 24.14
CA GLU A 501 24.40 -14.55 24.64
C GLU A 501 23.88 -15.46 25.77
N LEU A 502 22.64 -15.26 26.26
CA LEU A 502 22.03 -16.14 27.24
C LEU A 502 21.97 -17.59 26.71
N PRO A 503 22.10 -18.64 27.54
CA PRO A 503 22.09 -20.02 27.07
C PRO A 503 20.85 -20.39 26.25
N CYS A 504 21.06 -21.14 25.17
CA CYS A 504 20.01 -21.69 24.31
C CYS A 504 19.32 -22.92 24.92
N GLN A 505 18.10 -23.26 24.49
CA GLN A 505 17.28 -24.39 24.98
C GLN A 505 16.59 -25.14 23.83
N GLU A 506 15.80 -26.18 24.11
CA GLU A 506 15.52 -27.24 23.12
C GLU A 506 14.65 -26.85 21.91
N ASP A 507 13.68 -25.96 22.07
CA ASP A 507 12.59 -25.72 21.10
C ASP A 507 12.12 -24.24 21.19
N GLU A 508 11.23 -23.79 20.31
CA GLU A 508 10.71 -22.40 20.30
C GLU A 508 9.18 -22.29 20.16
N SER A 509 8.67 -21.05 20.15
CA SER A 509 7.24 -20.75 19.98
C SER A 509 7.03 -19.28 19.59
N LEU A 510 7.50 -18.91 18.40
CA LEU A 510 7.50 -17.51 17.93
C LEU A 510 6.12 -16.82 17.99
N LEU A 511 5.02 -17.48 17.60
CA LEU A 511 3.69 -16.85 17.65
C LEU A 511 3.25 -16.49 19.09
N PHE A 512 3.53 -17.37 20.06
CA PHE A 512 3.28 -17.08 21.47
C PHE A 512 4.18 -15.95 21.97
N ALA A 513 5.46 -15.95 21.56
CA ALA A 513 6.41 -14.92 21.91
C ALA A 513 5.98 -13.54 21.42
N ILE A 514 5.53 -13.40 20.17
CA ILE A 514 5.02 -12.14 19.60
C ILE A 514 3.83 -11.64 20.42
N SER A 515 2.85 -12.51 20.70
CA SER A 515 1.63 -12.14 21.43
C SER A 515 1.92 -11.71 22.87
N ASP A 516 2.75 -12.45 23.61
CA ASP A 516 3.11 -12.12 25.00
C ASP A 516 4.07 -10.92 25.08
N GLY A 517 5.06 -10.88 24.19
CA GLY A 517 6.04 -9.79 24.07
C GLY A 517 5.38 -8.43 23.82
N LEU A 518 4.52 -8.33 22.80
CA LEU A 518 3.82 -7.08 22.46
C LEU A 518 2.81 -6.61 23.52
N ARG A 519 2.36 -7.50 24.42
CA ARG A 519 1.51 -7.14 25.56
C ARG A 519 2.30 -6.62 26.76
N ARG A 520 3.55 -7.06 26.92
CA ARG A 520 4.39 -6.78 28.10
C ARG A 520 5.42 -5.67 27.85
N ILE A 521 5.79 -5.45 26.60
CA ILE A 521 6.75 -4.42 26.20
C ILE A 521 6.16 -3.00 26.40
N LYS A 522 6.97 -2.09 26.93
CA LYS A 522 6.65 -0.66 27.06
C LYS A 522 7.28 0.09 25.89
N LEU A 523 6.47 0.83 25.14
CA LEU A 523 6.89 1.58 23.94
C LEU A 523 6.55 3.06 24.10
N ARG A 524 7.23 3.93 23.37
CA ARG A 524 6.94 5.36 23.27
C ARG A 524 5.67 5.59 22.44
N LEU A 525 4.78 6.45 22.90
CA LEU A 525 3.50 6.74 22.22
C LEU A 525 3.67 7.48 20.88
N ASN A 526 4.80 8.17 20.70
CA ASN A 526 5.13 8.98 19.52
C ASN A 526 6.19 8.32 18.61
N ALA A 527 6.54 7.06 18.85
CA ALA A 527 7.50 6.33 18.02
C ALA A 527 6.79 5.35 17.07
N GLN A 528 7.34 5.16 15.88
CA GLN A 528 6.96 4.04 15.01
C GLN A 528 7.50 2.73 15.58
N LEU A 529 6.78 1.62 15.43
CA LEU A 529 7.23 0.31 15.90
C LEU A 529 7.84 -0.48 14.74
N HIS A 530 9.14 -0.81 14.82
CA HIS A 530 9.80 -1.72 13.90
C HIS A 530 10.14 -3.02 14.62
N VAL A 531 9.55 -4.13 14.18
CA VAL A 531 9.79 -5.46 14.73
C VAL A 531 10.80 -6.20 13.85
N ILE A 532 11.82 -6.80 14.45
CA ILE A 532 12.77 -7.67 13.75
C ILE A 532 12.65 -9.06 14.37
N LEU A 533 12.11 -10.02 13.61
CA LEU A 533 12.04 -11.43 14.02
C LEU A 533 13.31 -12.14 13.56
N ILE A 534 13.97 -12.86 14.47
CA ILE A 534 15.15 -13.67 14.20
C ILE A 534 14.90 -15.08 14.75
N THR A 535 14.70 -16.04 13.85
CA THR A 535 14.42 -17.45 14.15
C THR A 535 15.01 -18.32 13.05
N ASP A 536 15.49 -19.52 13.37
CA ASP A 536 15.92 -20.48 12.35
C ASP A 536 14.96 -21.65 12.15
N GLU A 537 13.73 -21.56 12.64
CA GLU A 537 12.69 -22.58 12.47
C GLU A 537 11.47 -22.07 11.66
N PRO A 538 10.66 -22.97 11.04
CA PRO A 538 9.39 -22.63 10.41
C PRO A 538 8.22 -22.67 11.41
N ILE A 539 7.10 -22.02 11.08
CA ILE A 539 5.93 -21.90 11.95
C ILE A 539 4.77 -22.76 11.41
N SER A 540 4.08 -23.48 12.30
CA SER A 540 2.85 -24.17 11.91
C SER A 540 1.72 -23.17 11.56
N GLU A 541 1.23 -23.21 10.32
CA GLU A 541 0.26 -22.27 9.73
C GLU A 541 -0.97 -21.96 10.62
N LYS A 542 -1.43 -22.94 11.38
CA LYS A 542 -2.78 -23.00 11.99
C LYS A 542 -3.10 -21.91 13.03
N ALA A 543 -2.13 -21.09 13.44
CA ALA A 543 -2.30 -19.99 14.39
C ALA A 543 -1.77 -18.61 13.91
N SER A 544 -1.34 -18.52 12.64
CA SER A 544 -0.66 -17.36 12.07
C SER A 544 -1.50 -16.06 12.06
N ALA A 545 -2.73 -16.14 11.53
CA ALA A 545 -3.54 -14.96 11.18
C ALA A 545 -3.82 -13.97 12.34
N GLY A 546 -4.07 -14.48 13.55
CA GLY A 546 -4.31 -13.61 14.72
C GLY A 546 -3.07 -12.81 15.14
N THR A 547 -1.88 -13.36 14.89
CA THR A 547 -0.59 -12.69 15.19
C THR A 547 -0.30 -11.58 14.18
N ILE A 548 -0.58 -11.81 12.90
CA ILE A 548 -0.46 -10.79 11.84
C ILE A 548 -1.45 -9.63 12.11
N GLN A 549 -2.69 -9.95 12.46
CA GLN A 549 -3.70 -8.94 12.84
C GLN A 549 -3.23 -8.07 14.03
N LEU A 550 -2.68 -8.69 15.09
CA LEU A 550 -2.12 -7.96 16.24
C LEU A 550 -0.97 -7.01 15.83
N LEU A 551 -0.09 -7.44 14.94
CA LEU A 551 1.02 -6.62 14.43
C LEU A 551 0.50 -5.43 13.60
N ARG A 552 -0.53 -5.64 12.77
CA ARG A 552 -1.20 -4.58 11.99
C ARG A 552 -1.93 -3.59 12.89
N GLU A 553 -2.59 -4.04 13.95
CA GLU A 553 -3.24 -3.18 14.96
C GLU A 553 -2.24 -2.33 15.77
N LYS A 554 -1.02 -2.84 15.96
CA LYS A 554 0.10 -2.09 16.56
C LYS A 554 0.83 -1.18 15.57
N HIS A 555 0.41 -1.13 14.30
CA HIS A 555 1.09 -0.42 13.22
C HIS A 555 2.59 -0.78 13.12
N ALA A 556 2.92 -2.04 13.40
CA ALA A 556 4.30 -2.53 13.36
C ALA A 556 4.74 -2.83 11.92
N VAL A 557 5.94 -2.37 11.54
CA VAL A 557 6.67 -2.86 10.36
C VAL A 557 7.49 -4.07 10.78
N VAL A 558 7.32 -5.23 10.12
CA VAL A 558 7.92 -6.50 10.56
C VAL A 558 8.94 -7.00 9.56
N SER A 559 10.22 -6.87 9.88
CA SER A 559 11.31 -7.52 9.13
C SER A 559 11.62 -8.88 9.74
N VAL A 560 12.06 -9.83 8.92
CA VAL A 560 12.37 -11.21 9.36
C VAL A 560 13.74 -11.62 8.83
N LEU A 561 14.59 -12.12 9.72
CA LEU A 561 15.81 -12.84 9.40
C LEU A 561 15.59 -14.30 9.80
N GLY A 562 15.18 -15.13 8.84
CA GLY A 562 14.71 -16.48 9.18
C GLY A 562 14.59 -17.46 8.03
N THR A 563 13.85 -18.55 8.26
CA THR A 563 13.67 -19.62 7.29
C THR A 563 12.60 -19.30 6.26
N ILE A 564 12.39 -20.23 5.33
CA ILE A 564 11.32 -20.14 4.36
C ILE A 564 10.08 -20.77 4.98
N ASP A 565 9.17 -19.89 5.33
CA ASP A 565 7.95 -20.16 6.06
C ASP A 565 6.87 -19.18 5.58
N ASP A 566 5.65 -19.68 5.41
CA ASP A 566 4.56 -18.90 4.81
C ASP A 566 4.10 -17.76 5.72
N PHE A 567 4.17 -17.91 7.06
CA PHE A 567 3.94 -16.78 7.97
C PHE A 567 5.07 -15.76 7.88
N GLN A 568 6.34 -16.18 7.87
CA GLN A 568 7.49 -15.27 7.82
C GLN A 568 7.49 -14.41 6.55
N GLN A 569 7.12 -14.97 5.40
CA GLN A 569 6.95 -14.21 4.17
C GLN A 569 5.72 -13.30 4.26
N LYS A 570 4.55 -13.86 4.59
CA LYS A 570 3.28 -13.12 4.64
C LYS A 570 3.30 -11.95 5.62
N VAL A 571 3.90 -12.10 6.81
CA VAL A 571 3.97 -11.03 7.80
C VAL A 571 4.86 -9.88 7.32
N THR A 572 5.93 -10.14 6.58
CA THR A 572 6.76 -9.06 5.99
C THR A 572 6.01 -8.31 4.91
N ILE A 573 5.27 -9.02 4.04
CA ILE A 573 4.44 -8.43 2.99
C ILE A 573 3.32 -7.57 3.59
N GLU A 574 2.50 -8.13 4.50
CA GLU A 574 1.36 -7.42 5.11
C GLU A 574 1.73 -6.21 5.99
N THR A 575 3.02 -6.05 6.32
CA THR A 575 3.53 -4.96 7.18
C THR A 575 4.59 -4.06 6.51
N GLY A 576 4.93 -4.31 5.24
CA GLY A 576 5.96 -3.54 4.50
C GLY A 576 7.41 -3.82 4.91
N GLY A 577 7.65 -4.82 5.75
CA GLY A 577 9.00 -5.22 6.13
C GLY A 577 9.75 -5.97 5.03
N VAL A 578 10.89 -6.54 5.40
CA VAL A 578 11.75 -7.33 4.49
C VAL A 578 12.04 -8.69 5.12
N TRP A 579 11.83 -9.75 4.35
CA TRP A 579 12.29 -11.10 4.67
C TRP A 579 13.70 -11.32 4.10
N VAL A 580 14.61 -11.80 4.93
CA VAL A 580 15.98 -12.19 4.58
C VAL A 580 16.20 -13.64 5.02
N PRO A 581 16.74 -14.53 4.15
CA PRO A 581 17.04 -15.91 4.53
C PRO A 581 18.17 -15.96 5.55
N ILE A 582 17.97 -16.65 6.66
CA ILE A 582 19.02 -16.92 7.65
C ILE A 582 19.99 -18.00 7.14
N PRO A 583 21.31 -17.78 7.16
CA PRO A 583 22.29 -18.80 6.82
C PRO A 583 22.20 -20.01 7.75
N LYS A 584 22.36 -21.23 7.19
CA LYS A 584 22.21 -22.51 7.90
C LYS A 584 20.88 -22.67 8.69
N GLY A 585 19.77 -22.12 8.17
CA GLY A 585 18.45 -22.34 8.78
C GLY A 585 18.06 -23.83 8.89
N HIS A 586 17.27 -24.20 9.90
CA HIS A 586 16.92 -25.59 10.19
C HIS A 586 16.07 -26.20 9.05
N THR A 587 16.60 -27.23 8.38
CA THR A 587 15.92 -27.93 7.26
C THR A 587 15.04 -29.11 7.71
N LYS A 588 15.01 -29.42 9.02
CA LYS A 588 14.63 -30.74 9.54
C LYS A 588 13.14 -31.11 9.49
N ASN A 589 12.22 -30.16 9.26
CA ASN A 589 10.79 -30.39 9.44
C ASN A 589 9.94 -30.35 8.17
N ASN A 590 10.54 -30.34 6.98
CA ASN A 590 9.76 -30.55 5.76
C ASN A 590 9.78 -32.03 5.38
N THR A 591 8.70 -32.75 5.69
CA THR A 591 8.43 -34.13 5.22
C THR A 591 8.04 -34.19 3.74
N TYR A 592 8.19 -33.08 3.01
CA TYR A 592 8.08 -32.96 1.54
C TYR A 592 9.44 -32.99 0.82
N TRP A 593 10.47 -33.61 1.41
CA TRP A 593 11.78 -33.88 0.80
C TRP A 593 11.97 -35.37 0.51
#